data_AF-A0A327YIL3-F1
#
_entry.id   AF-A0A327YIL3-F1
#
_cell.length_a   1.000
_cell.length_b   1.000
_cell.length_c   1.000
_cell.angle_alpha   90.00
_cell.angle_beta   90.00
_cell.angle_gamma   90.00
#
_symmetry.space_group_name_H-M   'P 1'
#
loop_
_entity.id
_entity.type
_entity.pdbx_description
1 polymer ?
#
loop_
_entity_poly.entity_id
_entity_poly.type
_entity_poly.pdbx_seq_one_letter_code
_entity_poly.pdbx_strand_id
1 'polypeptide(L)'
;MENYLYTCAYCGKQYKPRRRRKQKYCSNSCRTNAFNAKKKNSLVKPETNKPENQLQKIDKMSWAGVGNAAAGTLAVNALSSLLTREENKPVTKKDFKEIKELLIKRFHPISNMRPDAYGNQPYYDLETKSVVYLKAGNYGI
;
A
#
# COMPACT_ATOMS: atom_id res chain seq x y z
N MET A 1 48.51 43.43 -9.31
CA MET A 1 47.63 42.31 -9.67
C MET A 1 46.36 42.42 -8.86
N GLU A 2 45.21 42.69 -9.49
CA GLU A 2 43.93 42.75 -8.79
C GLU A 2 43.58 41.36 -8.25
N ASN A 3 43.47 41.22 -6.92
CA ASN A 3 43.00 40.01 -6.28
C ASN A 3 41.47 39.95 -6.34
N TYR A 4 40.93 39.57 -7.51
CA TYR A 4 39.51 39.32 -7.69
C TYR A 4 39.13 37.97 -7.03
N LEU A 5 38.98 37.99 -5.71
CA LEU A 5 38.50 36.84 -4.96
C LEU A 5 36.96 36.82 -5.01
N TYR A 6 36.42 35.64 -5.31
CA TYR A 6 34.98 35.39 -5.37
C TYR A 6 34.61 34.49 -4.20
N THR A 7 33.40 34.67 -3.66
CA THR A 7 32.86 33.79 -2.62
C THR A 7 32.12 32.62 -3.25
N CYS A 8 32.45 31.39 -2.85
CA CYS A 8 31.77 30.20 -3.35
C CYS A 8 30.33 30.12 -2.82
N ALA A 9 29.35 29.97 -3.72
CA ALA A 9 27.94 29.90 -3.36
C ALA A 9 27.51 28.60 -2.62
N TYR A 10 28.45 27.68 -2.37
CA TYR A 10 28.20 26.44 -1.62
C TYR A 10 28.94 26.42 -0.28
N CYS A 11 30.27 26.59 -0.30
CA CYS A 11 31.09 26.47 0.90
C CYS A 11 31.53 27.79 1.53
N GLY A 12 31.17 28.95 0.94
CA GLY A 12 31.50 30.28 1.47
C GLY A 12 32.99 30.68 1.39
N LYS A 13 33.89 29.78 0.96
CA LYS A 13 35.32 30.09 0.85
C LYS A 13 35.60 31.08 -0.28
N GLN A 14 36.57 31.95 -0.06
CA GLN A 14 37.13 32.81 -1.11
C GLN A 14 38.01 31.99 -2.05
N TYR A 15 37.87 32.23 -3.36
CA TYR A 15 38.67 31.56 -4.37
C TYR A 15 38.93 32.47 -5.58
N LYS A 16 40.02 32.22 -6.28
CA LYS A 16 40.32 32.88 -7.56
C LYS A 16 39.59 32.12 -8.69
N PRO A 17 38.63 32.72 -9.40
CA PRO A 17 37.91 32.01 -10.45
C PRO A 17 38.78 31.80 -11.68
N ARG A 18 38.65 30.63 -12.31
CA ARG A 18 39.26 30.31 -13.60
C ARG A 18 38.58 31.07 -14.74
N ARG A 19 37.26 31.29 -14.63
CA ARG A 19 36.45 32.08 -15.57
C ARG A 19 35.75 33.22 -14.82
N ARG A 20 36.25 34.45 -15.00
CA ARG A 20 35.68 35.67 -14.38
C ARG A 20 34.19 35.82 -14.76
N ARG A 21 33.38 36.38 -13.85
CA ARG A 21 31.93 36.64 -13.99
C ARG A 21 31.01 35.44 -14.26
N LYS A 22 31.53 34.26 -14.66
CA LYS A 22 30.72 33.06 -14.94
C LYS A 22 30.77 32.01 -13.84
N GLN A 23 31.92 31.85 -13.18
CA GLN A 23 32.11 30.79 -12.19
C GLN A 23 31.51 31.16 -10.83
N LYS A 24 30.60 30.31 -10.32
CA LYS A 24 29.90 30.51 -9.03
C LYS A 24 30.46 29.64 -7.88
N TYR A 25 31.22 28.60 -8.21
CA TYR A 25 31.71 27.60 -7.27
C TYR A 25 33.23 27.42 -7.37
N CYS A 26 33.90 27.18 -6.23
CA CYS A 26 35.35 27.00 -6.20
C CYS A 26 35.83 25.66 -6.78
N SER A 27 34.99 24.63 -6.82
CA SER A 27 35.32 23.30 -7.36
C SER A 27 34.11 22.59 -7.97
N ASN A 28 34.36 21.54 -8.76
CA ASN A 28 33.31 20.67 -9.29
C ASN A 28 32.51 20.01 -8.16
N SER A 29 33.16 19.59 -7.07
CA SER A 29 32.49 19.01 -5.91
C SER A 29 31.47 19.99 -5.30
N CYS A 30 31.84 21.27 -5.14
CA CYS A 30 30.92 22.30 -4.65
C CYS A 30 29.74 22.53 -5.60
N ARG A 31 29.98 22.47 -6.93
CA ARG A 31 28.92 22.59 -7.93
C ARG A 31 27.91 21.45 -7.85
N THR A 32 28.40 20.20 -7.76
CA THR A 32 27.54 19.01 -7.69
C THR A 32 26.77 18.95 -6.37
N ASN A 33 27.43 19.25 -5.25
CA ASN A 33 26.77 19.24 -3.95
C ASN A 33 25.71 20.34 -3.81
N ALA A 34 25.95 21.52 -4.39
CA ALA A 34 24.93 22.58 -4.43
C ALA A 34 23.70 22.16 -5.24
N PHE A 35 23.87 21.44 -6.35
CA PHE A 35 22.75 20.89 -7.12
C PHE A 35 21.98 19.83 -6.33
N ASN A 36 22.69 18.91 -5.67
CA ASN A 36 22.08 17.86 -4.85
C ASN A 36 21.34 18.42 -3.63
N ALA A 37 21.88 19.46 -2.99
CA ALA A 37 21.21 20.15 -1.88
C ALA A 37 19.89 20.80 -2.33
N LYS A 38 19.87 21.42 -3.51
CA LYS A 38 18.63 21.97 -4.09
C LYS A 38 17.62 20.87 -4.41
N LYS A 39 18.07 19.72 -4.92
CA LYS A 39 17.20 18.56 -5.21
C LYS A 39 16.58 17.96 -3.93
N LYS A 40 17.35 17.89 -2.84
CA LYS A 40 16.83 17.46 -1.52
C LYS A 40 15.80 18.45 -0.98
N ASN A 41 16.07 19.75 -1.10
CA ASN A 41 15.16 20.80 -0.65
C ASN A 41 13.92 20.97 -1.55
N SER A 42 13.91 20.46 -2.79
CA SER A 42 12.69 20.43 -3.62
C SER A 42 11.76 19.25 -3.30
N LEU A 43 12.24 18.25 -2.55
CA LEU A 43 11.44 17.13 -2.06
C LEU A 43 10.84 17.38 -0.67
N VAL A 44 11.30 18.42 0.02
CA VAL A 44 10.70 18.96 1.24
C VAL A 44 10.07 20.30 0.86
N LYS A 45 8.73 20.38 0.82
CA LYS A 45 8.05 21.66 0.56
C LYS A 45 8.59 22.72 1.53
N PRO A 46 8.88 23.95 1.09
CA PRO A 46 9.34 24.99 1.99
C PRO A 46 8.22 25.33 2.98
N GLU A 47 8.43 25.02 4.25
CA GLU A 47 7.72 25.71 5.31
C GLU A 47 8.18 27.17 5.25
N THR A 48 7.28 28.02 4.76
CA THR A 48 7.48 29.46 4.74
C THR A 48 7.60 29.94 6.18
N ASN A 49 8.83 30.24 6.63
CA ASN A 49 9.08 31.03 7.81
C ASN A 49 8.40 32.39 7.65
N LYS A 50 7.22 32.56 8.26
CA LYS A 50 6.66 33.88 8.60
C LYS A 50 7.08 34.21 10.04
N PRO A 51 7.37 35.49 10.33
CA PRO A 51 7.97 35.90 11.60
C PRO A 51 7.05 35.57 12.77
N GLU A 52 7.68 35.12 13.86
CA GLU A 52 7.08 34.80 15.15
C GLU A 52 6.28 35.99 15.70
N ASN A 53 4.97 35.93 15.58
CA ASN A 53 4.04 36.46 16.57
C ASN A 53 2.62 36.06 16.18
N GLN A 54 2.12 34.96 16.76
CA GLN A 54 0.71 34.80 17.10
C GLN A 54 0.50 33.46 17.82
N LEU A 55 0.21 33.59 19.11
CA LEU A 55 -0.61 32.72 19.97
C LEU A 55 -1.05 31.39 19.34
N GLN A 56 -0.57 30.31 19.94
CA GLN A 56 -0.91 28.91 19.66
C GLN A 56 -2.42 28.73 19.48
N LYS A 57 -2.89 28.76 18.23
CA LYS A 57 -4.23 28.31 17.86
C LYS A 57 -4.14 26.80 17.70
N ILE A 58 -4.76 26.11 18.65
CA ILE A 58 -5.23 24.71 18.62
C ILE A 58 -5.00 24.06 17.25
N ASP A 59 -4.12 23.05 17.22
CA ASP A 59 -3.81 22.21 16.06
C ASP A 59 -5.08 21.54 15.51
N LYS A 60 -5.81 22.28 14.69
CA LYS A 60 -6.80 21.70 13.79
C LYS A 60 -6.00 20.91 12.78
N MET A 61 -6.12 19.59 12.82
CA MET A 61 -5.51 18.72 11.82
C MET A 61 -5.74 19.33 10.44
N SER A 62 -4.65 19.68 9.76
CA SER A 62 -4.70 20.28 8.43
C SER A 62 -5.50 19.36 7.51
N TRP A 63 -6.61 19.84 6.97
CA TRP A 63 -7.43 19.09 6.01
C TRP A 63 -6.61 18.65 4.80
N ALA A 64 -5.59 19.43 4.42
CA ALA A 64 -4.62 19.07 3.40
C ALA A 64 -3.61 17.99 3.85
N GLY A 65 -3.24 17.95 5.13
CA GLY A 65 -2.39 16.90 5.70
C GLY A 65 -3.13 15.57 5.84
N VAL A 66 -4.35 15.61 6.40
CA VAL A 66 -5.21 14.43 6.57
C VAL A 66 -5.72 13.92 5.23
N GLY A 67 -6.09 14.81 4.31
CA GLY A 67 -6.60 14.44 2.98
C GLY A 67 -5.56 13.71 2.14
N ASN A 68 -4.30 14.19 2.11
CA ASN A 68 -3.23 13.52 1.38
C ASN A 68 -2.81 12.19 2.02
N ALA A 69 -2.75 12.13 3.35
CA ALA A 69 -2.45 10.88 4.06
C ALA A 69 -3.55 9.83 3.87
N ALA A 70 -4.82 10.22 4.00
CA ALA A 70 -5.96 9.34 3.78
C ALA A 70 -6.07 8.89 2.31
N ALA A 71 -5.85 9.79 1.35
CA ALA A 71 -5.83 9.42 -0.07
C ALA A 71 -4.69 8.44 -0.38
N GLY A 72 -3.51 8.64 0.21
CA GLY A 72 -2.37 7.73 0.07
C GLY A 72 -2.64 6.34 0.63
N THR A 73 -3.20 6.23 1.84
CA THR A 73 -3.51 4.92 2.44
C THR A 73 -4.60 4.18 1.69
N LEU A 74 -5.63 4.89 1.22
CA LEU A 74 -6.67 4.30 0.36
C LEU A 74 -6.09 3.79 -0.96
N ALA A 75 -5.21 4.56 -1.60
CA ALA A 75 -4.56 4.15 -2.85
C ALA A 75 -3.68 2.91 -2.66
N VAL A 76 -2.88 2.85 -1.59
CA VAL A 76 -2.03 1.68 -1.30
C VAL A 76 -2.86 0.44 -1.00
N ASN A 77 -3.94 0.57 -0.21
CA ASN A 77 -4.81 -0.56 0.10
C ASN A 77 -5.56 -1.09 -1.14
N ALA A 78 -6.02 -0.20 -2.02
CA ALA A 78 -6.66 -0.59 -3.27
C ALA A 78 -5.69 -1.28 -4.26
N LEU A 79 -4.47 -0.75 -4.39
CA LEU A 79 -3.44 -1.40 -5.20
C LEU A 79 -3.05 -2.76 -4.64
N SER A 80 -2.90 -2.86 -3.31
CA SER A 80 -2.56 -4.11 -2.65
C SER A 80 -3.65 -5.15 -2.87
N SER A 81 -4.94 -4.80 -2.75
CA SER A 81 -6.04 -5.75 -2.95
C SER A 81 -6.17 -6.24 -4.40
N LEU A 82 -5.84 -5.42 -5.39
CA LEU A 82 -5.84 -5.79 -6.81
C LEU A 82 -4.64 -6.68 -7.19
N LEU A 83 -3.47 -6.43 -6.60
CA LEU A 83 -2.23 -7.17 -6.89
C LEU A 83 -2.08 -8.47 -6.06
N THR A 84 -2.84 -8.60 -4.97
CA THR A 84 -2.82 -9.80 -4.14
C THR A 84 -3.47 -10.97 -4.89
N ARG A 85 -2.72 -12.07 -5.05
CA ARG A 85 -3.23 -13.32 -5.62
C ARG A 85 -4.42 -13.85 -4.81
N GLU A 86 -5.38 -14.50 -5.47
CA GLU A 86 -6.61 -14.97 -4.82
C GLU A 86 -6.37 -15.83 -3.58
N GLU A 87 -5.39 -16.74 -3.63
CA GLU A 87 -4.98 -17.59 -2.50
C GLU A 87 -4.51 -16.80 -1.26
N ASN A 88 -4.01 -15.58 -1.47
CA ASN A 88 -3.50 -14.72 -0.41
C ASN A 88 -4.49 -13.61 -0.02
N LYS A 89 -5.67 -13.54 -0.65
CA LYS A 89 -6.70 -12.57 -0.29
C LYS A 89 -7.31 -12.94 1.06
N PRO A 90 -7.58 -11.95 1.93
CA PRO A 90 -8.26 -12.22 3.20
C PRO A 90 -9.68 -12.72 2.94
N VAL A 91 -10.10 -13.75 3.67
CA VAL A 91 -11.45 -14.32 3.57
C VAL A 91 -12.49 -13.28 3.99
N THR A 92 -13.49 -13.06 3.15
CA THR A 92 -14.59 -12.13 3.46
C THR A 92 -15.67 -12.81 4.30
N LYS A 93 -16.50 -12.01 5.00
CA LYS A 93 -17.67 -12.54 5.72
C LYS A 93 -18.65 -13.30 4.81
N LYS A 94 -18.69 -12.96 3.51
CA LYS A 94 -19.52 -13.67 2.53
C LYS A 94 -18.97 -15.07 2.29
N ASP A 95 -17.66 -15.16 2.03
CA ASP A 95 -16.97 -16.44 1.84
C ASP A 95 -17.14 -17.34 3.07
N PHE A 96 -17.03 -16.77 4.29
CA PHE A 96 -17.31 -17.51 5.52
C PHE A 96 -18.75 -18.05 5.60
N LYS A 97 -19.75 -17.29 5.14
CA LYS A 97 -21.15 -17.75 5.11
C LYS A 97 -21.33 -18.87 4.11
N GLU A 98 -20.76 -18.76 2.93
CA GLU A 98 -20.82 -19.80 1.89
C GLU A 98 -20.16 -21.10 2.38
N ILE A 99 -18.98 -21.00 2.99
CA ILE A 99 -18.31 -22.16 3.61
C ILE A 99 -19.19 -22.76 4.72
N LYS A 100 -19.79 -21.92 5.56
CA LYS A 100 -20.69 -22.37 6.63
C LYS A 100 -21.91 -23.10 6.07
N GLU A 101 -22.52 -22.60 5.01
CA GLU A 101 -23.65 -23.24 4.33
C GLU A 101 -23.27 -24.59 3.73
N LEU A 102 -22.06 -24.71 3.17
CA LEU A 102 -21.55 -25.99 2.67
C LEU A 102 -21.28 -26.99 3.79
N LEU A 103 -20.77 -26.56 4.94
CA LEU A 103 -20.47 -27.42 6.09
C LEU A 103 -21.69 -27.81 6.93
N ILE A 104 -22.77 -27.02 6.91
CA ILE A 104 -23.99 -27.32 7.66
C ILE A 104 -24.86 -28.39 6.96
N LYS A 105 -24.60 -28.67 5.69
CA LYS A 105 -25.35 -29.71 4.96
C LYS A 105 -25.16 -31.06 5.63
N ARG A 106 -26.26 -31.62 6.12
CA ARG A 106 -26.26 -32.91 6.82
C ARG A 106 -25.72 -34.05 5.94
N PHE A 107 -26.07 -34.06 4.66
CA PHE A 107 -25.73 -35.12 3.72
C PHE A 107 -24.66 -34.67 2.72
N HIS A 108 -23.51 -35.33 2.70
CA HIS A 108 -22.41 -35.05 1.77
C HIS A 108 -22.24 -36.17 0.74
N PRO A 109 -22.19 -35.87 -0.57
CA PRO A 109 -22.09 -36.90 -1.61
C PRO A 109 -20.75 -37.66 -1.55
N ILE A 110 -20.79 -38.96 -1.80
CA ILE A 110 -19.61 -39.84 -1.82
C ILE A 110 -19.32 -40.26 -3.27
N SER A 111 -18.36 -39.62 -3.93
CA SER A 111 -18.08 -39.86 -5.35
C SER A 111 -17.36 -41.17 -5.66
N ASN A 112 -16.76 -41.81 -4.66
CA ASN A 112 -15.98 -43.04 -4.82
C ASN A 112 -16.76 -44.33 -4.49
N MET A 113 -18.08 -44.25 -4.29
CA MET A 113 -18.95 -45.41 -4.06
C MET A 113 -19.96 -45.59 -5.20
N ARG A 114 -20.30 -46.85 -5.49
CA ARG A 114 -21.31 -47.18 -6.50
C ARG A 114 -22.72 -46.92 -5.95
N PRO A 115 -23.69 -46.55 -6.81
CA PRO A 115 -25.11 -46.52 -6.47
C PRO A 115 -25.61 -47.87 -5.97
N ASP A 116 -26.71 -47.85 -5.20
CA ASP A 116 -27.37 -49.09 -4.77
C ASP A 116 -28.11 -49.80 -5.92
N ALA A 117 -28.72 -50.94 -5.64
CA ALA A 117 -29.49 -51.72 -6.62
C ALA A 117 -30.70 -50.96 -7.21
N TYR A 118 -31.13 -49.87 -6.56
CA TYR A 118 -32.24 -49.03 -6.99
C TYR A 118 -31.78 -47.73 -7.69
N GLY A 119 -30.47 -47.55 -7.86
CA GLY A 119 -29.87 -46.37 -8.50
C GLY A 119 -29.75 -45.15 -7.60
N ASN A 120 -29.95 -45.29 -6.28
CA ASN A 120 -29.76 -44.21 -5.32
C ASN A 120 -28.26 -43.90 -5.14
N GLN A 121 -27.92 -42.64 -4.93
CA GLN A 121 -26.54 -42.22 -4.76
C GLN A 121 -26.11 -42.29 -3.28
N PRO A 122 -24.84 -42.63 -3.01
CA PRO A 122 -24.32 -42.69 -1.65
C PRO A 122 -23.99 -41.29 -1.11
N TYR A 123 -24.44 -41.01 0.11
CA TYR A 123 -24.15 -39.81 0.89
C TYR A 123 -23.65 -40.19 2.29
N TYR A 124 -22.79 -39.36 2.85
CA TYR A 124 -22.37 -39.43 4.25
C TYR A 124 -23.29 -38.55 5.09
N ASP A 125 -24.00 -39.14 6.06
CA ASP A 125 -24.83 -38.41 7.01
C ASP A 125 -24.01 -38.00 8.24
N LEU A 126 -23.87 -36.69 8.46
CA LEU A 126 -23.13 -36.14 9.60
C LEU A 126 -23.79 -36.38 10.96
N GLU A 127 -25.12 -36.54 11.01
CA GLU A 127 -25.83 -36.79 12.28
C GLU A 127 -25.64 -38.23 12.74
N THR A 128 -25.89 -39.19 11.86
CA THR A 128 -25.81 -40.63 12.18
C THR A 128 -24.39 -41.20 12.00
N LYS A 129 -23.47 -40.43 11.39
CA LYS A 129 -22.09 -40.83 11.06
C LYS A 129 -22.05 -42.12 10.24
N SER A 130 -22.99 -42.26 9.31
CA SER A 130 -23.18 -43.47 8.50
C SER A 130 -23.36 -43.13 7.03
N VAL A 131 -23.13 -44.12 6.17
CA VAL A 131 -23.40 -44.00 4.73
C VAL A 131 -24.86 -44.33 4.48
N VAL A 132 -25.58 -43.41 3.83
CA VAL A 132 -26.98 -43.56 3.45
C VAL A 132 -27.13 -43.40 1.94
N TYR A 133 -28.11 -44.10 1.36
CA TYR A 133 -28.39 -44.05 -0.07
C TYR A 133 -29.66 -43.24 -0.32
N LEU A 134 -29.53 -42.17 -1.11
CA LEU A 134 -30.58 -41.19 -1.33
C LEU A 134 -30.87 -41.02 -2.83
N LYS A 135 -32.15 -40.84 -3.18
CA LYS A 135 -32.57 -40.64 -4.57
C LYS A 135 -32.15 -39.26 -5.06
N ALA A 136 -31.47 -39.20 -6.20
CA ALA A 136 -31.11 -37.93 -6.83
C ALA A 136 -32.38 -37.16 -7.22
N GLY A 137 -32.71 -36.09 -6.49
CA GLY A 137 -33.80 -35.17 -6.87
C GLY A 137 -34.65 -34.55 -5.76
N ASN A 138 -34.49 -34.88 -4.48
CA ASN A 138 -35.32 -34.27 -3.42
C ASN A 138 -34.56 -34.03 -2.11
N TYR A 139 -33.50 -33.23 -2.16
CA TYR A 139 -32.99 -32.58 -0.96
C TYR A 139 -32.84 -31.11 -1.31
N GLY A 140 -33.49 -30.22 -0.57
CA GLY A 140 -33.28 -28.78 -0.72
C GLY A 140 -31.80 -28.48 -0.50
N ILE A 141 -31.06 -28.32 -1.60
CA ILE A 141 -29.66 -27.91 -1.67
C ILE A 141 -29.61 -26.39 -1.57
#